data_AF-A0A382MJI5-F1
#
_entry.id   AF-A0A382MJI5-F1
#
_cell.length_a   1.000
_cell.length_b   1.000
_cell.length_c   1.000
_cell.angle_alpha   90.00
_cell.angle_beta   90.00
_cell.angle_gamma   90.00
#
_symmetry.space_group_name_H-M   'P 1'
#
loop_
_entity.id
_entity.type
_entity.pdbx_description
1 polymer ?
#
loop_
_entity_poly.entity_id
_entity_poly.type
_entity_poly.pdbx_seq_one_letter_code
_entity_poly.pdbx_strand_id
1 'polypeptide(L)'
;ESHGQDIRALVVGGKVVAAMRRKAHGSEFRSNFHLGGSVERVEISDRYAEIACTAARTLGLDLAGVDMLESHSGPLVLEVNSTPGLEGIESVVGEGFVAAEVARLLNRRLEESRGNSEESKSTEMTGAGSEASGIYD
;
A
#
# COMPACT_ATOMS: atom_id res chain seq x y z
N GLU A 1 10.76 17.84 16.91
CA GLU A 1 11.29 16.54 16.44
C GLU A 1 11.51 16.53 14.93
N SER A 2 10.55 16.93 14.09
CA SER A 2 10.72 16.82 12.63
C SER A 2 11.13 18.09 11.87
N HIS A 3 11.23 19.26 12.50
CA HIS A 3 11.72 20.51 11.87
C HIS A 3 11.05 20.86 10.51
N GLY A 4 9.73 20.67 10.42
CA GLY A 4 8.98 20.95 9.18
C GLY A 4 9.11 19.88 8.10
N GLN A 5 9.51 18.67 8.47
CA GLN A 5 9.63 17.52 7.58
C GLN A 5 8.68 16.41 8.00
N ASP A 6 8.25 15.62 7.02
CA ASP A 6 7.52 14.38 7.22
C ASP A 6 7.91 13.36 6.16
N ILE A 7 7.73 12.08 6.47
CA ILE A 7 7.84 10.98 5.52
C ILE A 7 6.43 10.63 5.04
N ARG A 8 6.22 10.70 3.72
CA ARG A 8 5.07 10.07 3.08
C ARG A 8 5.49 8.70 2.53
N ALA A 9 4.87 7.66 3.05
CA ALA A 9 5.00 6.29 2.55
C ALA A 9 3.77 5.92 1.72
N LEU A 10 3.97 5.43 0.50
CA LEU A 10 2.91 4.92 -0.35
C LEU A 10 2.79 3.41 -0.20
N VAL A 11 1.67 2.96 0.35
CA VAL A 11 1.35 1.55 0.53
C VAL A 11 0.51 1.08 -0.64
N VAL A 12 0.91 -0.05 -1.25
CA VAL A 12 0.16 -0.77 -2.28
C VAL A 12 0.12 -2.25 -1.91
N GLY A 13 -1.08 -2.81 -1.71
CA GLY A 13 -1.28 -4.23 -1.41
C GLY A 13 -0.55 -4.70 -0.16
N GLY A 14 -0.52 -3.87 0.88
CA GLY A 14 0.14 -4.17 2.15
C GLY A 14 1.67 -4.04 2.16
N LYS A 15 2.26 -3.42 1.13
CA LYS A 15 3.70 -3.12 1.06
C LYS A 15 3.94 -1.63 0.80
N VAL A 16 4.94 -1.04 1.44
CA VAL A 16 5.43 0.28 1.03
C VAL A 16 6.21 0.12 -0.28
N VAL A 17 5.70 0.71 -1.36
CA VAL A 17 6.33 0.63 -2.70
C VAL A 17 7.17 1.86 -3.03
N ALA A 18 6.88 2.98 -2.38
CA ALA A 18 7.63 4.22 -2.51
C ALA A 18 7.56 5.01 -1.21
N ALA A 19 8.59 5.79 -0.93
CA ALA A 19 8.60 6.75 0.16
C ALA A 19 9.34 8.01 -0.25
N MET A 20 8.86 9.14 0.24
CA MET A 20 9.53 10.43 0.08
C MET A 20 9.54 11.19 1.40
N ARG A 21 10.57 12.01 1.59
CA ARG A 21 10.54 13.06 2.61
C ARG A 21 10.05 14.34 1.97
N ARG A 22 9.08 14.97 2.61
CA ARG A 22 8.58 16.29 2.26
C ARG A 22 9.17 17.30 3.23
N LYS A 23 9.62 18.45 2.72
CA LYS A 23 10.10 19.55 3.54
C LYS A 23 9.33 20.81 3.19
N ALA A 24 8.68 21.40 4.19
CA ALA A 24 8.03 22.70 4.02
C ALA A 24 9.09 23.79 3.84
N HIS A 25 8.85 24.71 2.89
CA HIS A 25 9.59 25.96 2.82
C HIS A 25 8.94 26.98 3.77
N GLY A 26 9.71 27.50 4.74
CA GLY A 26 9.24 28.50 5.73
C GLY A 26 8.94 27.92 7.11
N SER A 27 8.40 28.76 8.00
CA SER A 27 8.09 28.41 9.40
C SER A 27 6.73 27.74 9.61
N GLU A 28 5.92 27.58 8.56
CA GLU A 28 4.58 27.01 8.66
C GLU A 28 4.51 25.56 8.13
N PHE A 29 4.29 24.65 9.08
CA PHE A 29 4.19 23.20 8.88
C PHE A 29 3.04 22.75 7.96
N ARG A 30 1.96 23.54 7.83
CA ARG A 30 0.68 23.08 7.26
C ARG A 30 0.31 23.66 5.89
N SER A 31 0.98 24.72 5.45
CA SER A 31 0.47 25.54 4.35
C SER A 31 1.13 25.24 3.00
N ASN A 32 2.34 24.65 2.96
CA ASN A 32 3.24 24.87 1.83
C ASN A 32 3.67 23.67 0.97
N PHE A 33 3.17 22.44 1.16
CA PHE A 33 3.58 21.36 0.26
C PHE A 33 3.18 21.63 -1.21
N HIS A 34 1.94 22.08 -1.44
CA HIS A 34 1.48 22.52 -2.76
C HIS A 34 2.03 23.91 -3.18
N LEU A 35 2.76 24.61 -2.31
CA LEU A 35 3.28 25.97 -2.54
C LEU A 35 4.81 26.04 -2.60
N GLY A 36 5.48 24.95 -2.99
CA GLY A 36 6.93 24.95 -3.26
C GLY A 36 7.80 24.30 -2.19
N GLY A 37 7.26 23.39 -1.38
CA GLY A 37 8.04 22.45 -0.56
C GLY A 37 8.95 21.56 -1.43
N SER A 38 10.08 21.09 -0.89
CA SER A 38 10.96 20.15 -1.59
C SER A 38 10.57 18.70 -1.30
N VAL A 39 10.77 17.82 -2.29
CA VAL A 39 10.61 16.37 -2.17
C VAL A 39 11.94 15.68 -2.41
N GLU A 40 12.23 14.65 -1.62
CA GLU A 40 13.37 13.77 -1.84
C GLU A 40 12.98 12.31 -1.65
N ARG A 41 13.58 11.42 -2.45
CA ARG A 41 13.41 9.98 -2.27
C ARG A 41 13.99 9.55 -0.93
N VAL A 42 13.28 8.68 -0.22
CA VAL A 42 13.78 8.08 1.02
C VAL A 42 13.77 6.57 0.91
N GLU A 43 14.87 5.95 1.35
CA GLU A 43 14.87 4.55 1.72
C GLU A 43 14.23 4.42 3.10
N ILE A 44 13.03 3.83 3.13
CA ILE A 44 12.24 3.72 4.35
C ILE A 44 12.79 2.59 5.23
N SER A 45 12.96 2.85 6.52
CA SER A 45 13.35 1.79 7.46
C SER A 45 12.20 0.81 7.71
N ASP A 46 12.54 -0.43 8.07
CA ASP A 46 11.57 -1.50 8.34
C ASP A 46 10.50 -1.08 9.35
N ARG A 47 10.89 -0.36 10.40
CA ARG A 47 9.96 0.11 11.43
C ARG A 47 8.93 1.10 10.88
N TYR A 48 9.33 2.00 9.98
CA TYR A 48 8.39 2.94 9.35
C TYR A 48 7.50 2.22 8.34
N ALA A 49 8.06 1.28 7.58
CA ALA A 49 7.30 0.47 6.64
C ALA A 49 6.23 -0.38 7.35
N GLU A 50 6.58 -1.02 8.46
CA GLU A 50 5.66 -1.81 9.27
C GLU A 50 4.49 -0.97 9.78
N ILE A 51 4.78 0.23 10.32
CA ILE A 51 3.76 1.14 10.83
C ILE A 51 2.87 1.67 9.70
N ALA A 52 3.44 2.05 8.55
CA ALA A 52 2.66 2.48 7.39
C ALA A 52 1.72 1.38 6.89
N CYS A 53 2.25 0.16 6.70
CA CYS A 53 1.45 -0.98 6.28
C CYS A 53 0.37 -1.33 7.31
N THR A 54 0.68 -1.24 8.61
CA THR A 54 -0.30 -1.48 9.67
C THR A 54 -1.41 -0.46 9.66
N ALA A 55 -1.08 0.84 9.54
CA ALA A 55 -2.08 1.90 9.44
C ALA A 55 -3.02 1.70 8.25
N ALA A 56 -2.49 1.39 7.07
CA ALA A 56 -3.29 1.11 5.88
C ALA A 56 -4.19 -0.12 6.06
N ARG A 57 -3.64 -1.24 6.58
CA ARG A 57 -4.42 -2.46 6.85
C ARG A 57 -5.53 -2.24 7.87
N THR A 58 -5.26 -1.51 8.96
CA THR A 58 -6.26 -1.21 10.00
C THR A 58 -7.45 -0.44 9.43
N LEU A 59 -7.23 0.37 8.39
CA LEU A 59 -8.28 1.12 7.69
C LEU A 59 -8.87 0.36 6.49
N GLY A 60 -8.42 -0.87 6.20
CA GLY A 60 -8.88 -1.65 5.07
C GLY A 60 -8.48 -1.08 3.70
N LEU A 61 -7.36 -0.34 3.63
CA LEU A 61 -6.90 0.31 2.42
C LEU A 61 -5.81 -0.50 1.72
N ASP A 62 -6.04 -0.80 0.43
CA ASP A 62 -5.05 -1.43 -0.44
C ASP A 62 -4.10 -0.45 -1.09
N LEU A 63 -4.52 0.80 -1.25
CA LEU A 63 -3.72 1.92 -1.71
C LEU A 63 -3.86 3.04 -0.68
N ALA A 64 -2.75 3.48 -0.11
CA ALA A 64 -2.78 4.58 0.87
C ALA A 64 -1.48 5.38 0.85
N GLY A 65 -1.59 6.70 1.02
CA GLY A 65 -0.46 7.54 1.42
C GLY A 65 -0.49 7.72 2.93
N VAL A 66 0.54 7.26 3.63
CA VAL A 66 0.67 7.37 5.08
C VAL A 66 1.74 8.38 5.42
N ASP A 67 1.36 9.43 6.12
CA ASP A 67 2.28 10.49 6.53
C ASP A 67 2.72 10.28 7.96
N MET A 68 4.03 10.38 8.18
CA MET A 68 4.64 10.10 9.46
C MET A 68 5.67 11.17 9.81
N LEU A 69 5.72 11.52 11.08
CA LEU A 69 6.83 12.30 11.62
C LEU A 69 8.00 11.40 12.00
N GLU A 70 9.19 11.91 11.74
CA GLU A 70 10.42 11.39 12.33
C GLU A 70 10.54 11.88 13.79
N SER A 71 10.43 10.94 14.73
CA SER A 71 10.61 11.19 16.17
C SER A 71 11.68 10.27 16.77
N HIS A 72 12.23 10.67 17.92
CA HIS A 72 13.19 9.85 18.67
C HIS A 72 12.57 8.55 19.17
N SER A 73 11.26 8.56 19.46
CA SER A 73 10.50 7.39 19.87
C SER A 73 10.11 6.48 18.70
N GLY A 74 10.26 6.90 17.45
CA GLY A 74 9.87 6.15 16.25
C GLY A 74 8.93 6.87 15.29
N PRO A 75 8.36 6.14 14.31
CA PRO A 75 7.33 6.69 13.42
C PRO A 75 6.09 7.11 14.21
N LEU A 76 5.64 8.34 14.01
CA LEU A 76 4.35 8.84 14.50
C LEU A 76 3.44 9.13 13.31
N VAL A 77 2.35 8.37 13.17
CA VAL A 77 1.39 8.58 12.07
C VAL A 77 0.62 9.88 12.27
N LEU A 78 0.59 10.72 11.23
CA LEU A 78 -0.13 11.98 11.19
C LEU A 78 -1.47 11.86 10.49
N GLU A 79 -1.44 11.36 9.25
CA GLU A 79 -2.62 11.18 8.41
C GLU A 79 -2.47 9.93 7.53
N VAL A 80 -3.60 9.35 7.16
CA VAL A 80 -3.68 8.29 6.16
C VAL A 80 -4.66 8.74 5.09
N ASN A 81 -4.17 8.84 3.86
CA ASN A 81 -4.95 9.25 2.69
C ASN A 81 -5.34 8.04 1.86
N SER A 82 -6.65 7.80 1.69
CA SER A 82 -7.17 6.76 0.81
C SER A 82 -7.02 7.08 -0.69
N THR A 83 -6.83 8.37 -1.02
CA THR A 83 -6.63 8.86 -2.38
C THR A 83 -5.42 9.79 -2.38
N PRO A 84 -4.20 9.25 -2.28
CA PRO A 84 -2.99 10.07 -2.17
C PRO A 84 -2.68 10.78 -3.49
N GLY A 85 -2.28 12.05 -3.42
CA GLY A 85 -1.64 12.73 -4.55
C GLY A 85 -0.29 12.08 -4.88
N LEU A 86 0.03 11.98 -6.18
CA LEU A 86 1.14 11.17 -6.68
C LEU A 86 2.28 12.00 -7.29
N GLU A 87 2.02 13.26 -7.63
CA GLU A 87 2.94 14.10 -8.39
C GLU A 87 4.32 14.21 -7.72
N GLY A 88 4.34 14.47 -6.41
CA GLY A 88 5.59 14.60 -5.66
C GLY A 88 6.34 13.29 -5.44
N ILE A 89 5.65 12.15 -5.35
CA ILE A 89 6.32 10.86 -5.16
C ILE A 89 6.84 10.32 -6.49
N GLU A 90 6.05 10.46 -7.57
CA GLU A 90 6.47 10.05 -8.91
C GLU A 90 7.63 10.90 -9.43
N SER A 91 7.75 12.18 -9.02
CA SER A 91 8.94 12.97 -9.37
C SER A 91 10.25 12.40 -8.80
N VAL A 92 10.19 11.54 -7.77
CA VAL A 92 11.38 10.93 -7.14
C VAL A 92 11.50 9.42 -7.38
N VAL A 93 10.45 8.75 -7.86
CA VAL A 93 10.48 7.32 -8.22
C VAL A 93 10.35 7.01 -9.70
N GLY A 94 9.94 7.99 -10.51
CA GLY A 94 9.68 7.86 -11.94
C GLY A 94 8.19 7.92 -12.28
N GLU A 95 7.88 8.56 -13.39
CA GLU A 95 6.51 8.67 -13.92
C GLU A 95 5.93 7.27 -14.20
N GLY A 96 4.68 7.04 -13.76
CA GLY A 96 3.97 5.79 -13.98
C GLY A 96 4.41 4.62 -13.09
N PHE A 97 5.40 4.82 -12.20
CA PHE A 97 5.83 3.78 -11.27
C PHE A 97 4.67 3.31 -10.38
N VAL A 98 3.90 4.25 -9.82
CA VAL A 98 2.79 3.92 -8.92
C VAL A 98 1.69 3.16 -9.66
N ALA A 99 1.35 3.61 -10.86
CA ALA A 99 0.39 2.92 -11.71
C ALA A 99 0.81 1.48 -12.01
N ALA A 100 2.10 1.26 -12.27
CA ALA A 100 2.64 -0.08 -12.49
C ALA A 100 2.50 -0.99 -11.25
N GLU A 101 2.78 -0.47 -10.04
CA GLU A 101 2.61 -1.25 -8.80
C GLU A 101 1.14 -1.63 -8.54
N VAL A 102 0.22 -0.70 -8.77
CA VAL A 102 -1.22 -0.95 -8.65
C VAL A 102 -1.67 -1.99 -9.70
N ALA A 103 -1.23 -1.85 -10.95
CA ALA A 103 -1.54 -2.83 -12.00
C ALA A 103 -1.03 -4.23 -11.65
N ARG A 104 0.19 -4.36 -11.11
CA ARG A 104 0.73 -5.64 -10.64
C ARG A 104 -0.11 -6.24 -9.50
N LEU A 105 -0.55 -5.43 -8.54
CA LEU A 105 -1.45 -5.86 -7.47
C LEU A 105 -2.76 -6.43 -8.04
N LEU A 106 -3.38 -5.71 -8.97
CA LEU A 106 -4.65 -6.13 -9.58
C LEU A 106 -4.48 -7.41 -10.40
N ASN A 107 -3.43 -7.52 -11.21
CA ASN A 107 -3.15 -8.71 -12.01
C ASN A 107 -2.96 -9.95 -11.12
N ARG A 108 -2.16 -9.84 -10.06
CA ARG A 108 -1.98 -10.93 -9.09
C ARG A 108 -3.31 -11.38 -8.48
N ARG A 109 -4.18 -10.45 -8.07
CA ARG A 109 -5.50 -10.79 -7.51
C ARG A 109 -6.43 -11.46 -8.51
N LEU A 110 -6.36 -11.07 -9.78
CA LEU A 110 -7.12 -11.71 -10.84
C LEU A 110 -6.65 -13.15 -11.08
N GLU A 111 -5.34 -13.39 -11.03
CA GLU A 111 -4.77 -14.74 -11.13
C GLU A 111 -5.18 -15.61 -9.93
N GLU A 112 -5.07 -15.09 -8.71
CA GLU A 112 -5.52 -15.77 -7.48
C GLU A 112 -7.02 -16.10 -7.52
N SER A 113 -7.86 -15.16 -7.98
CA SER A 113 -9.30 -15.39 -8.12
C SER A 113 -9.64 -16.44 -9.17
N ARG A 114 -8.84 -16.56 -10.24
CA ARG A 114 -9.03 -17.61 -11.26
C ARG A 114 -8.63 -18.98 -10.73
N GLY A 115 -7.49 -19.09 -10.05
CA GLY A 115 -7.03 -20.34 -9.43
C GLY A 115 -8.04 -20.91 -8.45
N ASN A 116 -8.57 -20.08 -7.55
CA ASN A 116 -9.58 -20.51 -6.57
C ASN A 116 -10.88 -21.01 -7.22
N SER A 117 -11.25 -20.46 -8.38
CA SER A 117 -12.44 -20.88 -9.11
C SER A 117 -12.30 -22.24 -9.80
N GLU A 118 -11.08 -22.61 -10.21
CA GLU A 118 -10.78 -23.90 -10.83
C GLU A 118 -10.66 -25.02 -9.78
N GLU A 119 -10.09 -24.72 -8.61
CA GLU A 119 -9.97 -25.64 -7.48
C GLU A 119 -11.35 -25.96 -6.84
N SER A 120 -12.24 -24.97 -6.78
CA SER A 120 -13.62 -25.18 -6.30
C SER A 120 -14.42 -26.09 -7.24
N LYS A 121 -14.30 -25.92 -8.57
CA LYS A 121 -14.99 -26.76 -9.57
C LYS A 121 -14.51 -28.21 -9.60
N SER A 122 -13.21 -28.43 -9.39
CA SER A 122 -12.63 -29.78 -9.34
C SER A 122 -13.00 -30.52 -8.06
N THR A 123 -13.16 -29.81 -6.94
CA THR A 123 -13.67 -30.37 -5.68
C THR A 123 -15.15 -30.74 -5.76
N GLU A 124 -15.99 -29.92 -6.40
CA GLU A 124 -17.42 -30.24 -6.64
C GLU A 124 -17.60 -31.47 -7.55
N MET A 125 -16.76 -31.60 -8.58
CA MET A 125 -16.85 -32.70 -9.55
C MET A 125 -16.37 -34.05 -9.00
N THR A 126 -15.53 -34.06 -7.96
CA THR A 126 -15.10 -35.28 -7.26
C THR A 126 -16.07 -35.71 -6.15
N GLY A 127 -16.81 -34.77 -5.54
CA GLY A 127 -17.84 -35.06 -4.54
C GLY A 127 -19.11 -35.73 -5.09
N ALA A 128 -19.47 -35.48 -6.36
CA ALA A 128 -20.66 -36.05 -7.00
C ALA A 128 -20.50 -37.53 -7.43
N GLY A 129 -19.31 -38.12 -7.32
CA GLY A 129 -18.98 -39.45 -7.86
C GLY A 129 -19.11 -40.64 -6.90
N SER A 130 -19.52 -40.45 -5.63
CA SER A 130 -19.42 -41.50 -4.60
C SER A 130 -20.74 -42.10 -4.07
N GLU A 131 -21.91 -41.65 -4.51
CA GLU A 131 -23.21 -42.18 -4.02
C GLU A 131 -23.90 -43.21 -4.93
N ALA A 132 -23.24 -43.71 -5.99
CA ALA A 132 -23.85 -44.66 -6.92
C ALA A 132 -23.11 -46.02 -6.99
N SER A 133 -22.91 -46.69 -5.85
CA SER A 133 -22.59 -48.12 -5.86
C SER A 133 -22.98 -48.77 -4.53
N GLY A 134 -24.17 -49.38 -4.48
CA GLY A 134 -24.54 -50.18 -3.31
C GLY A 134 -26.01 -50.51 -3.13
N ILE A 135 -26.76 -50.87 -4.18
CA ILE A 135 -28.05 -51.58 -4.00
C ILE A 135 -28.27 -52.54 -5.17
N TYR A 136 -27.59 -53.70 -5.17
CA TYR A 136 -28.08 -54.95 -5.79
C TYR A 136 -27.38 -56.12 -5.08
N ASP A 137 -28.08 -56.72 -4.11
CA ASP A 137 -28.02 -58.16 -3.82
C ASP A 137 -29.41 -58.58 -3.29
#